data_AF-A0A522DNM9-F1
#
_entry.id   AF-A0A522DNM9-F1
#
_cell.length_a   1.000
_cell.length_b   1.000
_cell.length_c   1.000
_cell.angle_alpha   90.00
_cell.angle_beta   90.00
_cell.angle_gamma   90.00
#
_symmetry.space_group_name_H-M   'P 1'
#
loop_
_entity.id
_entity.type
_entity.pdbx_description
1 polymer ?
#
loop_
_entity_poly.entity_id
_entity_poly.type
_entity_poly.pdbx_seq_one_letter_code
_entity_poly.pdbx_strand_id
1 'polypeptide(L)'
;MATITFDTHKFVRTLKDAGVPESQAEAFSEAFKEAQGEAELATQHDINDVRRDINDLHRDMEARFIQAEQRLVIKLGTLMALSIGIVAALVKLL
;
A
#
# COMPACT_ATOMS: atom_id res chain seq x y z
N MET A 1 3.64 16.46 11.45
CA MET A 1 3.52 15.22 12.26
C MET A 1 2.44 15.47 13.30
N ALA A 2 1.40 14.64 13.35
CA ALA A 2 0.48 14.69 14.49
C ALA A 2 1.24 14.06 15.67
N THR A 3 1.78 14.90 16.55
CA THR A 3 2.43 14.44 17.78
C THR A 3 1.34 13.84 18.66
N ILE A 4 1.35 12.52 18.82
CA ILE A 4 0.55 11.88 19.86
C ILE A 4 1.19 12.27 21.18
N THR A 5 0.61 13.25 21.87
CA THR A 5 1.11 13.71 23.17
C THR A 5 0.75 12.69 24.24
N PHE A 6 1.76 12.07 24.83
CA PHE A 6 1.60 11.25 26.03
C PHE A 6 1.39 12.17 27.24
N ASP A 7 0.19 12.12 27.83
CA ASP A 7 -0.14 12.89 29.03
C ASP A 7 0.35 12.14 30.27
N THR A 8 1.59 12.46 30.66
CA THR A 8 2.27 11.92 31.86
C THR A 8 1.42 12.09 33.11
N HIS A 9 0.75 13.23 33.29
CA HIS A 9 -0.02 13.50 34.50
C HIS A 9 -1.28 12.64 34.57
N LYS A 10 -2.02 12.52 33.46
CA LYS A 10 -3.18 11.62 33.37
C LYS A 10 -2.78 10.17 33.59
N PHE A 11 -1.62 9.74 33.06
CA PHE A 11 -1.12 8.38 33.24
C PHE A 11 -0.79 8.07 34.71
N VAL A 12 -0.01 8.93 35.36
CA VAL A 12 0.32 8.80 36.80
C VAL A 12 -0.94 8.79 37.65
N ARG A 13 -1.89 9.70 37.39
CA ARG A 13 -3.17 9.74 38.12
C ARG A 13 -3.96 8.44 37.97
N THR A 14 -4.03 7.89 36.76
CA THR A 14 -4.74 6.64 36.48
C THR A 14 -4.15 5.47 37.28
N LEU A 15 -2.83 5.42 37.40
CA LEU A 15 -2.14 4.39 38.19
C LEU A 15 -2.39 4.57 39.70
N LYS A 16 -2.35 5.81 40.20
CA LYS A 16 -2.68 6.14 41.59
C LYS A 16 -4.11 5.76 41.96
N ASP A 17 -5.07 6.07 41.09
CA ASP A 17 -6.49 5.70 41.26
C ASP A 17 -6.69 4.18 41.26
N ALA A 18 -5.79 3.42 40.63
CA ALA A 18 -5.75 1.95 40.65
C ALA A 18 -4.98 1.36 41.86
N GLY A 19 -4.48 2.19 42.77
CA GLY A 19 -3.76 1.77 43.98
C GLY A 19 -2.25 1.62 43.82
N VAL A 20 -1.67 2.06 42.71
CA VAL A 20 -0.21 2.09 42.52
C VAL A 20 0.37 3.25 43.34
N PRO A 21 1.41 3.04 44.17
CA PRO A 21 2.09 4.11 44.89
C PRO A 21 2.64 5.17 43.93
N GLU A 22 2.63 6.44 44.36
CA GLU A 22 3.04 7.58 43.53
C GLU A 22 4.44 7.43 42.93
N SER A 23 5.42 7.00 43.72
CA SER A 23 6.78 6.76 43.25
C SER A 23 6.88 5.69 42.17
N GLN A 24 6.04 4.65 42.23
CA GLN A 24 5.97 3.62 41.19
C GLN A 24 5.23 4.11 39.96
N ALA A 25 4.15 4.88 40.15
CA ALA A 25 3.38 5.46 39.06
C ALA A 25 4.23 6.44 38.22
N GLU A 26 5.05 7.26 38.88
CA GLU A 26 6.03 8.13 38.22
C GLU A 26 7.08 7.32 37.47
N ALA A 27 7.65 6.29 38.10
CA ALA A 27 8.63 5.41 37.45
C ALA A 27 8.07 4.70 36.20
N PHE A 28 6.84 4.21 36.26
CA PHE A 28 6.16 3.61 35.10
C PHE A 28 5.90 4.63 33.99
N SER A 29 5.52 5.86 34.37
CA SER A 29 5.28 6.91 33.38
C SER A 29 6.55 7.31 32.65
N GLU A 30 7.69 7.35 33.33
CA GLU A 30 8.98 7.69 32.73
C GLU A 30 9.46 6.57 31.81
N ALA A 31 9.46 5.32 32.30
CA ALA A 31 9.86 4.15 31.50
C ALA A 31 8.99 3.99 30.24
N PHE A 32 7.68 4.26 30.33
CA PHE A 32 6.78 4.19 29.18
C PHE A 32 7.07 5.29 28.15
N LYS A 33 7.35 6.50 28.62
CA LYS A 33 7.70 7.63 27.75
C LYS A 33 9.02 7.39 27.00
N GLU A 34 10.01 6.82 27.69
CA GLU A 34 11.29 6.43 27.11
C GLU A 34 11.11 5.32 26.05
N ALA A 35 10.40 4.24 26.40
CA ALA A 35 10.12 3.14 25.47
C ALA A 35 9.32 3.58 24.23
N GLN A 36 8.41 4.55 24.38
CA GLN A 36 7.67 5.12 23.25
C GLN A 36 8.57 5.96 22.33
N GLY A 37 9.61 6.60 22.87
CA GLY A 37 10.62 7.34 22.11
C GLY A 37 11.57 6.44 21.32
N GLU A 38 11.82 5.22 21.79
CA GLU A 38 12.63 4.21 21.08
C GLU A 38 11.88 3.47 19.97
N ALA A 39 10.55 3.51 19.98
CA ALA A 39 9.74 2.87 18.95
C ALA A 39 9.79 3.66 17.63
N GLU A 40 10.54 3.15 16.65
CA GLU A 40 10.48 3.64 15.26
C GLU A 40 9.15 3.23 14.62
N LEU A 41 8.12 4.07 14.80
CA LEU A 41 6.83 3.90 14.18
C LEU A 41 6.82 4.56 12.79
N ALA A 42 6.30 3.84 11.79
CA ALA A 42 6.02 4.42 10.49
C ALA A 42 5.11 5.64 10.65
N THR A 43 5.56 6.77 10.12
CA THR A 43 4.83 8.03 10.19
C THR A 43 3.67 8.03 9.19
N GLN A 44 2.75 8.97 9.36
CA GLN A 44 1.70 9.20 8.38
C GLN A 44 2.26 9.56 7.00
N HIS A 45 3.45 10.15 6.92
CA HIS A 45 4.13 10.44 5.67
C HIS A 45 4.55 9.14 4.97
N ASP A 46 5.20 8.23 5.69
CA ASP A 46 5.61 6.92 5.16
C ASP A 46 4.42 6.11 4.64
N ILE A 47 3.31 6.11 5.38
CA ILE A 47 2.06 5.46 4.94
C ILE A 47 1.50 6.11 3.68
N ASN A 48 1.55 7.44 3.58
CA ASN A 48 1.08 8.15 2.39
C ASN A 48 1.96 7.88 1.18
N ASP A 49 3.27 7.74 1.36
CA ASP A 49 4.20 7.43 0.29
C ASP A 49 3.97 5.99 -0.22
N VAL A 50 3.84 5.01 0.68
CA VAL A 50 3.45 3.63 0.31
C VAL A 50 2.11 3.60 -0.44
N ARG A 51 1.13 4.41 -0.02
CA ARG A 51 -0.15 4.52 -0.74
C ARG A 51 0.01 5.08 -2.15
N ARG A 52 0.90 6.05 -2.35
CA ARG A 52 1.20 6.58 -3.70
C ARG A 52 1.86 5.52 -4.56
N ASP A 53 2.87 4.83 -4.03
CA ASP A 53 3.58 3.76 -4.73
C ASP A 53 2.63 2.64 -5.18
N ILE A 54 1.69 2.24 -4.31
CA ILE A 54 0.65 1.25 -4.64
C ILE A 54 -0.26 1.75 -5.76
N ASN A 55 -0.69 3.01 -5.72
CA ASN A 55 -1.55 3.59 -6.75
C ASN A 55 -0.83 3.69 -8.10
N ASP A 56 0.45 4.05 -8.08
CA ASP A 56 1.26 4.16 -9.30
C ASP A 56 1.55 2.78 -9.89
N LEU A 57 1.83 1.77 -9.05
CA LEU A 57 1.95 0.38 -9.48
C LEU A 57 0.65 -0.13 -10.12
N HIS A 58 -0.50 0.18 -9.52
CA HIS A 58 -1.80 -0.23 -10.06
C HIS A 58 -2.05 0.38 -11.45
N ARG A 59 -1.73 1.67 -11.63
CA ARG A 59 -1.84 2.37 -12.92
C ARG A 59 -0.89 1.79 -13.97
N ASP A 60 0.35 1.48 -13.61
CA ASP A 60 1.30 0.84 -14.53
C ASP A 60 0.79 -0.54 -14.97
N MET A 61 0.28 -1.34 -14.03
CA MET A 61 -0.30 -2.64 -14.34
C MET A 61 -1.51 -2.54 -15.28
N GLU A 62 -2.42 -1.59 -15.06
CA GLU A 62 -3.57 -1.34 -15.92
C GLU A 62 -3.14 -0.94 -17.34
N ALA A 63 -2.19 0.00 -17.45
CA ALA A 63 -1.66 0.44 -18.73
C ALA A 63 -0.98 -0.70 -19.50
N ARG A 64 -0.19 -1.52 -18.80
CA ARG A 64 0.47 -2.70 -19.41
C ARG A 64 -0.53 -3.77 -19.82
N PHE A 65 -1.60 -3.97 -19.06
CA PHE A 65 -2.66 -4.91 -19.41
C PHE A 65 -3.38 -4.48 -20.69
N ILE A 66 -3.79 -3.21 -20.78
CA ILE A 66 -4.41 -2.64 -21.98
C ILE A 66 -3.49 -2.77 -23.19
N GLN A 67 -2.19 -2.47 -23.02
CA GLN A 67 -1.21 -2.60 -24.09
C GLN A 67 -1.04 -4.06 -24.54
N ALA A 68 -1.02 -5.01 -23.60
CA ALA A 68 -0.93 -6.43 -23.90
C ALA A 68 -2.17 -6.91 -24.67
N GLU A 69 -3.37 -6.51 -24.23
CA GLU A 69 -4.64 -6.81 -24.89
C GLU A 69 -4.65 -6.28 -26.32
N GLN A 70 -4.30 -5.01 -26.52
CA GLN A 70 -4.22 -4.41 -27.87
C GLN A 70 -3.26 -5.15 -28.79
N ARG A 71 -2.06 -5.50 -28.29
CA ARG A 71 -1.07 -6.27 -29.08
C ARG A 71 -1.61 -7.65 -29.45
N LEU A 72 -2.32 -8.32 -28.55
CA LEU A 72 -2.95 -9.61 -28.83
C LEU A 72 -4.07 -9.46 -29.87
N VAL A 73 -4.96 -8.48 -29.71
CA VAL A 73 -6.04 -8.21 -30.67
C VAL A 73 -5.48 -7.95 -32.07
N ILE A 74 -4.43 -7.12 -32.19
CA ILE A 74 -3.79 -6.85 -33.49
C ILE A 74 -3.18 -8.12 -34.07
N LYS A 75 -2.40 -8.88 -33.28
CA LYS A 75 -1.75 -10.12 -33.75
C LYS A 75 -2.77 -11.17 -34.18
N LEU A 76 -3.86 -11.33 -33.42
CA LEU A 76 -4.93 -12.26 -33.78
C LEU A 76 -5.68 -11.78 -35.02
N GLY A 77 -5.98 -10.49 -35.12
CA GLY A 77 -6.60 -9.89 -36.30
C GLY A 77 -5.78 -10.08 -37.58
N THR A 78 -4.47 -9.86 -37.53
CA THR A 78 -3.59 -10.06 -38.69
C THR A 78 -3.49 -11.54 -39.08
N LEU A 79 -3.35 -12.45 -38.12
CA LEU A 79 -3.34 -13.89 -38.39
C LEU A 79 -4.67 -14.36 -39.00
N MET A 80 -5.81 -13.91 -38.46
CA MET A 80 -7.13 -14.23 -39.01
C MET A 80 -7.27 -13.71 -40.44
N ALA A 81 -6.92 -12.44 -40.70
CA ALA A 81 -7.00 -11.86 -42.03
C ALA A 81 -6.13 -12.61 -43.05
N LEU A 82 -4.91 -13.00 -42.66
CA LEU A 82 -4.02 -13.82 -43.49
C LEU A 82 -4.65 -15.18 -43.79
N SER A 83 -5.17 -15.87 -42.77
CA SER A 83 -5.81 -17.18 -42.94
C SER A 83 -7.02 -17.12 -43.88
N ILE A 84 -7.88 -16.10 -43.73
CA ILE A 84 -9.04 -15.88 -44.59
C ILE A 84 -8.59 -15.59 -46.04
N GLY A 85 -7.56 -14.76 -46.21
CA GLY A 85 -7.01 -14.45 -47.53
C GLY A 85 -6.46 -15.67 -48.27
N ILE A 86 -5.74 -16.55 -47.55
CA ILE A 86 -5.22 -17.81 -48.11
C ILE A 86 -6.37 -18.71 -48.55
N VAL A 87 -7.38 -18.90 -47.69
CA VAL A 87 -8.55 -19.74 -48.02
C VAL A 87 -9.30 -19.19 -49.24
N ALA A 88 -9.54 -17.87 -49.31
CA ALA A 88 -10.23 -17.25 -50.43
C ALA A 88 -9.47 -17.42 -51.76
N ALA A 89 -8.13 -17.33 -51.75
CA ALA A 89 -7.31 -17.58 -52.92
C ALA A 89 -7.38 -19.03 -53.39
N LEU A 90 -7.35 -20.00 -52.46
CA LEU A 90 -7.48 -21.43 -52.78
C LEU A 90 -8.84 -21.77 -53.38
N VAL A 91 -9.93 -21.24 -52.83
CA VAL A 91 -11.30 -21.44 -53.36
C VAL A 91 -11.45 -20.90 -54.78
N LYS A 92 -10.75 -19.81 -55.13
CA LYS A 92 -10.80 -19.23 -56.48
C LYS A 92 -10.00 -20.03 -57.52
N LEU A 93 -9.03 -20.85 -57.09
CA LEU A 93 -8.16 -21.64 -57.95
C LEU A 93 -8.69 -23.05 -58.23
N LEU A 94 -9.63 -23.55 -57.42
CA LEU A 94 -10.38 -24.79 -57.63
C LEU A 94 -11.61 -24.54 -58.51
#